data_AF-A0A5C6NMF8-F1
#
_entry.id   AF-A0A5C6NMF8-F1
#
_cell.length_a   1.000
_cell.length_b   1.000
_cell.length_c   1.000
_cell.angle_alpha   90.00
_cell.angle_beta   90.00
_cell.angle_gamma   90.00
#
_symmetry.space_group_name_H-M   'P 1'
#
loop_
_entity.id
_entity.type
_entity.pdbx_description
1 polymer ?
#
loop_
_entity_poly.entity_id
_entity_poly.type
_entity_poly.pdbx_seq_one_letter_code
_entity_poly.pdbx_strand_id
1 'polypeptide(L)'
;MRISTSKSESMVLARKKVECLLRVWEEVLPQVEEFKYLGILFSSEGRMEREIDRRIGAASSVMRAHNRSVVVKKELSREAKLSIYRSIYVPVLTYGHQEGCPDR
;
A
#
# COMPACT_ATOMS: atom_id res chain seq x y z
N MET A 1 -24.90 17.41 4.64
CA MET A 1 -24.00 16.25 4.41
C MET A 1 -24.37 15.15 5.40
N ARG A 2 -24.52 13.89 4.98
CA ARG A 2 -24.92 12.77 5.85
C ARG A 2 -23.81 11.71 5.82
N ILE A 3 -23.17 11.47 6.95
CA ILE A 3 -22.02 10.56 7.09
C ILE A 3 -22.52 9.24 7.69
N SER A 4 -22.06 8.11 7.14
CA SER A 4 -22.34 6.78 7.67
C SER A 4 -21.25 6.40 8.66
N THR A 5 -21.56 6.46 9.95
CA THR A 5 -20.67 6.06 11.05
C THR A 5 -20.24 4.60 10.95
N SER A 6 -21.13 3.71 10.49
CA SER A 6 -20.84 2.28 10.25
C SER A 6 -19.79 1.99 9.17
N LYS A 7 -19.46 2.98 8.33
CA LYS A 7 -18.46 2.85 7.24
C LYS A 7 -17.25 3.75 7.49
N SER A 8 -17.22 4.44 8.62
CA SER A 8 -16.22 5.46 8.92
C SER A 8 -15.36 4.98 10.07
N GLU A 9 -14.05 5.10 9.88
CA GLU A 9 -13.05 4.77 10.88
C GLU A 9 -12.15 6.00 11.07
N SER A 10 -11.52 6.10 12.24
CA SER A 10 -10.59 7.18 12.55
C SER A 10 -9.18 6.67 12.69
N MET A 11 -8.20 7.40 12.19
CA MET A 11 -6.78 7.12 12.38
C MET A 11 -6.11 8.36 12.93
N VAL A 12 -5.27 8.18 13.96
CA VAL A 12 -4.46 9.25 14.55
C VAL A 12 -3.01 8.99 14.18
N LEU A 13 -2.39 9.96 13.51
CA LEU A 13 -0.96 9.88 13.18
C LEU A 13 -0.13 10.41 14.35
N ALA A 14 0.59 9.53 15.03
CA ALA A 14 1.43 9.89 16.16
C ALA A 14 2.59 8.90 16.32
N ARG A 15 3.77 9.39 16.75
CA ARG A 15 4.94 8.54 17.04
C ARG A 15 4.72 7.59 18.22
N LYS A 16 3.73 7.87 19.06
CA LYS A 16 3.31 7.05 20.20
C LYS A 16 1.82 6.81 20.07
N LYS A 17 1.34 5.68 20.58
CA LYS A 17 -0.09 5.39 20.62
C LYS A 17 -0.81 6.45 21.44
N VAL A 18 -1.76 7.14 20.80
CA VAL A 18 -2.62 8.15 21.40
C VAL A 18 -4.05 7.72 21.14
N GLU A 19 -4.85 7.62 22.19
CA GLU A 19 -6.29 7.41 22.04
C GLU A 19 -6.96 8.77 21.82
N CYS A 20 -7.70 8.88 20.72
CA CYS A 20 -8.50 10.07 20.40
C CYS A 20 -9.93 9.65 20.13
N LEU A 21 -10.87 10.22 20.89
CA LEU A 21 -12.29 9.94 20.73
C LEU A 21 -12.89 10.87 19.68
N LEU A 22 -12.88 10.44 18.42
CA LEU A 22 -13.55 11.12 17.33
C LEU A 22 -15.04 10.75 17.32
N ARG A 23 -15.89 11.76 17.57
CA ARG A 23 -17.35 11.61 17.55
C ARG A 23 -17.92 12.20 16.27
N VAL A 24 -18.79 11.44 15.62
CA VAL A 24 -19.61 11.92 14.50
C VAL A 24 -21.06 11.77 14.94
N TRP A 25 -21.71 12.92 15.19
CA TRP A 25 -23.00 12.99 15.89
C TRP A 25 -22.89 12.43 17.32
N GLU A 26 -23.66 11.39 17.65
CA GLU A 26 -23.65 10.76 18.98
C GLU A 26 -22.73 9.52 19.06
N GLU A 27 -22.27 9.01 17.90
CA GLU A 27 -21.46 7.80 17.82
C GLU A 27 -19.97 8.10 17.78
N VAL A 28 -19.18 7.28 18.47
CA VAL A 28 -17.72 7.32 18.45
C VAL A 28 -17.24 6.45 17.30
N LEU A 29 -16.39 6.99 16.43
CA LEU A 29 -15.78 6.22 15.37
C LEU A 29 -14.70 5.28 15.94
N PRO A 30 -14.60 4.04 15.45
CA PRO A 30 -13.50 3.15 15.85
C PRO A 30 -12.17 3.77 15.42
N GLN A 31 -11.16 3.67 16.29
CA GLN A 31 -9.80 4.09 15.99
C GLN A 31 -8.98 2.91 15.47
N VAL A 32 -8.31 3.07 14.33
CA VAL A 32 -7.53 2.01 13.66
C VAL A 32 -6.05 2.37 13.57
N GLU A 33 -5.20 1.34 13.70
CA GLU A 33 -3.75 1.44 13.58
C GLU A 33 -3.26 1.29 12.13
N GLU A 34 -4.03 0.59 11.30
CA GLU A 34 -3.76 0.42 9.88
C GLU A 34 -5.00 0.74 9.07
N PHE A 35 -4.83 1.45 7.96
CA PHE A 35 -5.92 1.83 7.09
C PHE A 35 -5.50 1.71 5.63
N LYS A 36 -6.34 1.06 4.82
CA LYS A 36 -6.07 0.90 3.38
C LYS A 36 -6.87 1.94 2.60
N TYR A 37 -6.16 2.84 1.94
CA TYR A 37 -6.77 3.86 1.08
C TYR A 37 -6.13 3.87 -0.30
N LEU A 38 -6.96 3.83 -1.35
CA LEU A 38 -6.54 3.79 -2.76
C LEU A 38 -5.46 2.75 -3.08
N GLY A 39 -5.47 1.63 -2.34
CA GLY A 39 -4.48 0.57 -2.52
C GLY A 39 -3.18 0.77 -1.75
N ILE A 40 -3.00 1.84 -0.97
CA ILE A 40 -1.85 2.08 -0.09
C ILE A 40 -2.25 1.72 1.35
N LEU A 41 -1.37 1.03 2.08
CA LEU A 41 -1.54 0.79 3.52
C LEU A 41 -0.87 1.93 4.31
N PHE A 42 -1.67 2.62 5.12
CA PHE A 42 -1.22 3.63 6.06
C PHE A 42 -1.13 3.02 7.46
N SER A 43 -0.12 3.46 8.22
CA SER A 43 0.04 3.11 9.63
C SER A 43 -0.11 4.35 10.49
N SER A 44 -0.75 4.23 11.65
CA SER A 44 -0.87 5.29 12.65
C SER A 44 0.48 5.80 13.16
N GLU A 45 1.53 4.99 13.09
CA GLU A 45 2.90 5.40 13.47
C GLU A 45 3.59 6.24 12.38
N GLY A 46 2.99 6.37 11.19
CA GLY A 46 3.62 7.02 10.04
C GLY A 46 4.73 6.20 9.38
N ARG A 47 4.92 4.93 9.77
CA ARG A 47 5.91 4.05 9.13
C ARG A 47 5.37 3.44 7.84
N MET A 48 6.21 3.41 6.81
CA MET A 48 5.89 2.79 5.52
C MET A 48 6.43 1.36 5.37
N GLU A 49 7.17 0.84 6.35
CA GLU A 49 7.85 -0.47 6.30
C GLU A 49 6.88 -1.59 5.89
N ARG A 50 5.71 -1.67 6.55
CA ARG A 50 4.70 -2.69 6.24
C ARG A 50 4.13 -2.58 4.83
N GLU A 51 3.93 -1.37 4.32
CA GLU A 51 3.47 -1.17 2.93
C GLU A 51 4.56 -1.55 1.93
N ILE A 52 5.82 -1.22 2.23
CA ILE A 52 6.98 -1.60 1.40
C ILE A 52 7.10 -3.13 1.36
N ASP A 53 7.07 -3.80 2.51
CA ASP A 53 7.13 -5.27 2.61
C ASP A 53 6.00 -5.93 1.83
N ARG A 54 4.78 -5.40 1.95
CA ARG A 54 3.61 -5.89 1.21
C ARG A 54 3.83 -5.80 -0.30
N ARG A 55 4.39 -4.69 -0.79
CA ARG A 55 4.67 -4.48 -2.22
C ARG A 55 5.81 -5.35 -2.72
N ILE A 56 6.87 -5.51 -1.93
CA ILE A 56 7.96 -6.44 -2.23
C ILE A 56 7.38 -7.85 -2.36
N GLY A 57 6.51 -8.25 -1.44
CA GLY A 57 5.81 -9.54 -1.47
C GLY A 57 4.94 -9.72 -2.73
N ALA A 58 4.16 -8.69 -3.10
CA ALA A 58 3.33 -8.69 -4.30
C ALA A 58 4.18 -8.79 -5.57
N ALA A 59 5.18 -7.94 -5.74
CA ALA A 59 6.08 -7.95 -6.88
C ALA A 59 6.86 -9.26 -7.00
N SER A 60 7.32 -9.82 -5.88
CA SER A 60 7.99 -11.12 -5.85
C SER A 60 7.06 -12.25 -6.30
N SER A 61 5.78 -12.18 -5.95
CA SER A 61 4.78 -13.16 -6.37
C SER A 61 4.52 -13.09 -7.87
N VAL A 62 4.40 -11.88 -8.43
CA VAL A 62 4.32 -11.68 -9.89
C VAL A 62 5.58 -12.22 -10.57
N MET A 63 6.76 -11.98 -9.97
CA MET A 63 8.05 -12.39 -10.55
C MET A 63 8.16 -13.90 -10.61
N ARG A 64 7.80 -14.58 -9.52
CA ARG A 64 7.74 -16.04 -9.47
C ARG A 64 6.80 -16.61 -10.53
N ALA A 65 5.61 -16.02 -10.69
CA ALA A 65 4.63 -16.48 -11.68
C ALA A 65 5.14 -16.37 -13.12
N HIS A 66 5.88 -15.32 -13.45
CA HIS A 66 6.39 -15.06 -14.79
C HIS A 66 7.83 -15.56 -15.03
N ASN A 67 8.49 -16.12 -14.02
CA ASN A 67 9.90 -16.49 -14.12
C ASN A 67 10.14 -17.45 -15.29
N ARG A 68 9.31 -18.50 -15.41
CA ARG A 68 9.41 -19.52 -16.47
C ARG A 68 9.08 -18.99 -17.87
N SER A 69 8.11 -18.09 -17.98
CA SER A 69 7.62 -17.57 -19.27
C SER A 69 8.41 -16.37 -19.78
N VAL A 70 8.98 -15.57 -18.88
CA VAL A 70 9.65 -14.30 -19.23
C VAL A 70 11.14 -14.34 -18.93
N VAL A 71 11.51 -14.55 -17.67
CA VAL A 71 12.90 -14.31 -17.21
C VAL A 71 13.85 -15.36 -17.78
N VAL A 72 13.53 -16.65 -17.62
CA VAL A 72 14.42 -17.75 -18.06
C VAL A 72 14.19 -18.16 -19.52
N LYS A 73 13.11 -17.69 -20.15
CA LYS A 73 12.77 -18.05 -21.54
C LYS A 73 13.82 -17.50 -22.51
N LYS A 74 14.49 -18.37 -23.27
CA LYS A 74 15.57 -18.00 -24.21
C LYS A 74 15.05 -17.35 -25.50
N GLU A 75 13.82 -17.65 -25.89
CA GLU A 75 13.17 -17.10 -27.10
C GLU A 75 12.86 -15.60 -26.98
N LEU A 76 12.81 -15.06 -25.76
CA LEU A 76 12.57 -13.64 -25.55
C LEU A 76 13.87 -12.85 -25.60
N SER A 77 13.85 -11.77 -26.38
CA SER A 77 14.95 -10.79 -26.40
C SER A 77 15.12 -10.12 -25.04
N ARG A 78 16.32 -9.60 -24.78
CA ARG A 78 16.60 -8.85 -23.55
C ARG A 78 15.70 -7.63 -23.44
N GLU A 79 15.41 -6.98 -24.57
CA GLU A 79 14.57 -5.80 -24.70
C GLU A 79 13.12 -6.11 -24.32
N ALA A 80 12.57 -7.25 -24.77
CA ALA A 80 11.23 -7.69 -24.39
C ALA A 80 11.14 -7.97 -22.89
N LYS A 81 12.14 -8.66 -22.32
CA LYS A 81 12.21 -8.92 -20.87
C LYS A 81 12.27 -7.63 -20.05
N LEU A 82 13.07 -6.65 -20.49
CA LEU A 82 13.17 -5.34 -19.85
C LEU A 82 11.87 -4.54 -19.97
N SER A 83 11.20 -4.60 -21.12
CA SER A 83 9.91 -3.96 -21.34
C SER A 83 8.84 -4.50 -20.40
N ILE A 84 8.75 -5.84 -20.29
CA ILE A 84 7.86 -6.51 -19.32
C ILE A 84 8.24 -6.10 -17.90
N TYR A 85 9.54 -6.02 -17.60
CA TYR A 85 9.97 -5.66 -16.26
C TYR A 85 9.53 -4.25 -15.85
N ARG A 86 9.70 -3.28 -16.75
CA ARG A 86 9.32 -1.87 -16.54
C ARG A 86 7.81 -1.65 -16.53
N SER A 87 7.05 -2.43 -17.29
CA SER A 87 5.59 -2.27 -17.40
C SER A 87 4.82 -3.01 -16.32
N ILE A 88 5.37 -4.08 -15.73
CA ILE A 88 4.68 -4.92 -14.75
C ILE A 88 5.30 -4.80 -13.36
N TYR A 89 6.60 -5.06 -13.20
CA TYR A 89 7.19 -5.12 -11.84
C TYR A 89 7.40 -3.74 -11.24
N VAL A 90 7.91 -2.78 -12.01
CA VAL A 90 8.18 -1.44 -11.49
C VAL A 90 6.91 -0.80 -10.94
N PRO A 91 5.75 -0.79 -11.64
CA PRO A 91 4.52 -0.24 -11.07
C PRO A 91 4.07 -0.96 -9.81
N VAL A 92 4.14 -2.29 -9.74
CA VAL A 92 3.75 -3.04 -8.53
C VAL A 92 4.63 -2.69 -7.32
N LEU A 93 5.91 -2.41 -7.56
CA LEU A 93 6.84 -1.99 -6.51
C LEU A 93 6.68 -0.52 -6.10
N THR A 94 6.50 0.39 -7.06
CA THR A 94 6.68 1.84 -6.84
C THR A 94 5.38 2.66 -6.85
N TYR A 95 4.26 2.12 -7.34
CA TYR A 95 3.01 2.89 -7.52
C TYR A 95 2.43 3.40 -6.20
N GLY A 96 2.51 4.69 -5.88
CA GLY A 96 2.07 5.26 -4.60
C GLY A 96 3.18 5.79 -3.70
N HIS A 97 4.44 5.82 -4.19
CA HIS A 97 5.57 6.42 -3.49
C HIS A 97 5.41 7.93 -3.19
N GLN A 98 4.56 8.65 -3.95
CA GLN A 98 4.38 10.10 -3.81
C GLN A 98 3.28 10.53 -2.83
N GLU A 99 2.33 9.67 -2.44
CA GLU A 99 1.16 10.10 -1.64
C GLU A 99 1.21 9.67 -0.16
N GLY A 100 2.19 8.86 0.23
CA GLY A 100 2.20 8.18 1.53
C GLY A 100 3.21 8.68 2.56
N CYS A 101 4.04 9.67 2.25
CA CYS A 101 4.99 10.21 3.21
C CYS A 101 4.36 11.44 3.88
N PRO A 102 3.84 11.35 5.12
CA PRO A 102 3.59 12.56 5.89
C PRO A 102 4.94 13.26 6.06
N ASP A 103 5.01 14.53 5.64
CA ASP A 103 6.23 15.34 5.76
C ASP A 103 6.82 15.24 7.18
N ARG A 104 8.14 15.03 7.22
CA ARG A 104 8.92 14.78 8.45
C ARG A 104 8.84 15.89 9.48
#